data_AF-A0A0F9B3N2-F1
#
_entry.id   AF-A0A0F9B3N2-F1
#
_cell.length_a   1.000
_cell.length_b   1.000
_cell.length_c   1.000
_cell.angle_alpha   90.00
_cell.angle_beta   90.00
_cell.angle_gamma   90.00
#
_symmetry.space_group_name_H-M   'P 1'
#
loop_
_entity.id
_entity.type
_entity.pdbx_description
1 polymer ?
#
loop_
_entity_poly.entity_id
_entity_poly.type
_entity_poly.pdbx_seq_one_letter_code
_entity_poly.pdbx_strand_id
1 'polypeptide(L)'
;SACDEGDGQGEESWKVKAKGTGANRYEVEAGGSFYTIHRKIEVFATHVYVKDTFTNTTDKDLGLLIYNEMPVKDKQFTSCRLAGYEGPGRMVEMPHHGGASVFVTDKNTGIGMLPMDDVYIIQSVLYAEGGTAGMGTRKFALAPKKSYTLEWAVYPTGSGDYYDFINTFRKVEGRIGTVDGAPGFITYTPKNRRQVPTKDYIKKRALKYALITNLAGLADNPGLSDEGIAFIDFPKERELLRRQAAAIHAKHPGIKIGFHIAHSLYCTTNPDRFADSKVITASGKHANRGAPAGYFSRKCADEGWRWYVYYPTPGNAFHDAMMRSVDVLMDEIGMEGAFMDGFLLGYGGRWTYDGRWDGHSAEIDLKTKTIKRKLASVLLLSQPSMIQFARKMHNKGGFI
;
A
#
# COMPACT_ATOMS: atom_id res chain seq x y z
N SER A 1 -16.49 -27.71 21.17
CA SER A 1 -16.73 -28.43 19.91
C SER A 1 -17.09 -27.41 18.84
N ALA A 2 -16.12 -26.98 18.04
CA ALA A 2 -16.35 -26.05 16.93
C ALA A 2 -16.46 -26.88 15.64
N CYS A 3 -17.54 -27.64 15.52
CA CYS A 3 -18.01 -28.09 14.23
C CYS A 3 -19.30 -27.30 14.00
N ASP A 4 -19.18 -26.11 13.43
CA ASP A 4 -20.34 -25.55 12.73
C ASP A 4 -20.69 -26.56 11.64
N GLU A 5 -21.93 -27.05 11.66
CA GLU A 5 -22.49 -27.78 10.52
C GLU A 5 -22.46 -26.80 9.34
N GLY A 6 -21.69 -27.13 8.31
CA GLY A 6 -21.71 -26.35 7.07
C GLY A 6 -23.14 -26.25 6.54
N ASP A 7 -23.45 -25.19 5.81
CA ASP A 7 -24.79 -24.89 5.26
C ASP A 7 -25.36 -25.94 4.28
N GLY A 8 -24.64 -27.05 4.06
CA GLY A 8 -25.02 -28.15 3.17
C GLY A 8 -24.92 -27.80 1.68
N GLN A 9 -24.45 -26.60 1.32
CA GLN A 9 -24.33 -26.15 -0.08
C GLN A 9 -22.90 -26.28 -0.64
N GLY A 10 -21.97 -26.79 0.17
CA GLY A 10 -20.61 -27.08 -0.25
C GLY A 10 -20.50 -28.25 -1.22
N GLU A 11 -19.32 -28.44 -1.81
CA GLU A 11 -19.03 -29.62 -2.61
C GLU A 11 -19.22 -30.90 -1.77
N GLU A 12 -19.88 -31.92 -2.32
CA GLU A 12 -20.03 -33.22 -1.63
C GLU A 12 -18.67 -33.83 -1.24
N SER A 13 -17.63 -33.53 -2.02
CA SER A 13 -16.26 -33.98 -1.75
C SER A 13 -15.57 -33.22 -0.61
N TRP A 14 -16.15 -32.12 -0.13
CA TRP A 14 -15.56 -31.26 0.89
C TRP A 14 -15.50 -31.98 2.24
N LYS A 15 -14.30 -32.25 2.71
CA LYS A 15 -14.08 -32.94 3.99
C LYS A 15 -13.24 -32.09 4.92
N VAL A 16 -13.72 -31.89 6.15
CA VAL A 16 -13.03 -31.10 7.18
C VAL A 16 -12.50 -32.04 8.26
N LYS A 17 -11.26 -31.84 8.67
CA LYS A 17 -10.63 -32.49 9.81
C LYS A 17 -9.96 -31.45 10.69
N ALA A 18 -10.32 -31.42 11.97
CA ALA A 18 -9.71 -30.53 12.94
C ALA A 18 -9.03 -31.34 14.05
N LYS A 19 -7.85 -30.90 14.48
CA LYS A 19 -7.12 -31.50 15.60
C LYS A 19 -6.41 -30.43 16.42
N GLY A 20 -6.33 -30.65 17.73
CA GLY A 20 -5.42 -29.90 18.60
C GLY A 20 -3.99 -30.41 18.43
N THR A 21 -3.04 -29.51 18.25
CA THR A 21 -1.61 -29.83 18.10
C THR A 21 -0.75 -29.33 19.26
N GLY A 22 -1.38 -28.72 20.27
CA GLY A 22 -0.77 -28.27 21.51
C GLY A 22 -1.75 -27.46 22.36
N ALA A 23 -1.30 -26.94 23.51
CA ALA A 23 -2.15 -26.27 24.49
C ALA A 23 -2.93 -25.05 23.96
N ASN A 24 -2.45 -24.41 22.88
CA ASN A 24 -3.07 -23.24 22.24
C ASN A 24 -2.90 -23.29 20.71
N ARG A 25 -2.79 -24.49 20.14
CA ARG A 25 -2.51 -24.68 18.71
C ARG A 25 -3.47 -25.68 18.11
N TYR A 26 -4.00 -25.33 16.94
CA TYR A 26 -4.97 -26.13 16.23
C TYR A 26 -4.61 -26.17 14.75
N GLU A 27 -4.88 -27.31 14.13
CA GLU A 27 -4.79 -27.48 12.68
C GLU A 27 -6.15 -27.91 12.15
N VAL A 28 -6.55 -27.29 11.05
CA VAL A 28 -7.75 -27.68 10.28
C VAL A 28 -7.31 -27.96 8.85
N GLU A 29 -7.58 -29.17 8.40
CA GLU A 29 -7.39 -29.58 7.01
C GLU A 29 -8.77 -29.69 6.35
N ALA A 30 -8.91 -29.05 5.20
CA ALA A 30 -10.09 -29.19 4.37
C ALA A 30 -9.71 -29.32 2.91
N GLY A 31 -10.55 -29.98 2.10
CA GLY A 31 -10.30 -30.07 0.68
C GLY A 31 -11.49 -30.60 -0.10
N GLY A 32 -11.56 -30.17 -1.35
CA GLY A 32 -12.54 -30.61 -2.34
C GLY A 32 -11.88 -30.90 -3.68
N SER A 33 -12.64 -30.74 -4.77
CA SER A 33 -12.22 -31.13 -6.12
C SER A 33 -11.18 -30.18 -6.73
N PHE A 34 -11.18 -28.89 -6.35
CA PHE A 34 -10.33 -27.88 -6.99
C PHE A 34 -9.17 -27.38 -6.10
N TYR A 35 -9.29 -27.49 -4.79
CA TYR A 35 -8.27 -27.00 -3.87
C TYR A 35 -8.33 -27.66 -2.49
N THR A 36 -7.25 -27.48 -1.74
CA THR A 36 -7.18 -27.80 -0.30
C THR A 36 -6.84 -26.55 0.50
N ILE A 37 -7.26 -26.55 1.77
CA ILE A 37 -6.88 -25.57 2.79
C ILE A 37 -6.20 -26.33 3.92
N HIS A 38 -5.02 -25.85 4.30
CA HIS A 38 -4.42 -26.20 5.58
C HIS A 38 -4.35 -24.94 6.45
N ARG A 39 -5.20 -24.90 7.47
CA ARG A 39 -5.31 -23.80 8.42
C ARG A 39 -4.53 -24.13 9.70
N LYS A 40 -3.65 -23.23 10.10
CA LYS A 40 -3.01 -23.23 11.42
C LYS A 40 -3.56 -22.10 12.26
N ILE A 41 -3.93 -22.41 13.49
CA ILE A 41 -4.48 -21.44 14.45
C ILE A 41 -3.59 -21.45 15.68
N GLU A 42 -3.10 -20.28 16.06
CA GLU A 42 -2.35 -20.06 17.30
C GLU A 42 -3.09 -19.05 18.17
N VAL A 43 -3.38 -19.45 19.41
CA VAL A 43 -4.09 -18.62 20.39
C VAL A 43 -3.08 -17.99 21.34
N PHE A 44 -3.07 -16.67 21.39
CA PHE A 44 -2.28 -15.87 22.30
C PHE A 44 -3.19 -15.19 23.32
N ALA A 45 -2.59 -14.64 24.38
CA ALA A 45 -3.34 -13.91 25.40
C ALA A 45 -4.11 -12.70 24.85
N THR A 46 -3.64 -12.10 23.75
CA THR A 46 -4.20 -10.87 23.18
C THR A 46 -4.94 -11.07 21.86
N HIS A 47 -4.71 -12.19 21.18
CA HIS A 47 -5.25 -12.40 19.83
C HIS A 47 -5.22 -13.88 19.43
N VAL A 48 -5.97 -14.19 18.38
CA VAL A 48 -5.89 -15.46 17.65
C VAL A 48 -5.26 -15.15 16.30
N TYR A 49 -4.18 -15.85 15.97
CA TYR A 49 -3.48 -15.74 14.71
C TYR A 49 -3.81 -16.95 13.81
N VAL A 50 -4.12 -16.70 12.55
CA VAL A 50 -4.54 -17.72 11.60
C VAL A 50 -3.69 -17.66 10.33
N LYS A 51 -3.19 -18.82 9.90
CA LYS A 51 -2.52 -19.00 8.62
C LYS A 51 -3.29 -20.00 7.78
N ASP A 52 -3.80 -19.57 6.64
CA ASP A 52 -4.58 -20.39 5.71
C ASP A 52 -3.76 -20.67 4.45
N THR A 53 -3.19 -21.87 4.34
CA THR A 53 -2.49 -22.31 3.14
C THR A 53 -3.49 -22.90 2.15
N PHE A 54 -3.78 -22.16 1.09
CA PHE A 54 -4.60 -22.62 -0.04
C PHE A 54 -3.69 -23.29 -1.07
N THR A 55 -4.07 -24.47 -1.56
CA THR A 55 -3.35 -25.19 -2.62
C THR A 55 -4.29 -25.48 -3.78
N ASN A 56 -3.98 -24.99 -4.97
CA ASN A 56 -4.71 -25.35 -6.19
C ASN A 56 -4.32 -26.77 -6.62
N THR A 57 -5.27 -27.71 -6.63
CA THR A 57 -5.02 -29.11 -6.99
C THR A 57 -5.21 -29.39 -8.48
N THR A 58 -5.64 -28.40 -9.26
CA THR A 58 -5.94 -28.54 -10.69
C THR A 58 -4.75 -28.21 -11.59
N ASP A 59 -4.90 -28.48 -12.88
CA ASP A 59 -3.94 -28.12 -13.94
C ASP A 59 -4.25 -26.77 -14.60
N LYS A 60 -5.17 -25.97 -14.03
CA LYS A 60 -5.59 -24.65 -14.53
C LYS A 60 -5.41 -23.58 -13.46
N ASP A 61 -5.34 -22.31 -13.87
CA ASP A 61 -5.41 -21.19 -12.93
C ASP A 61 -6.75 -21.26 -12.16
N LEU A 62 -6.71 -21.07 -10.85
CA LEU A 62 -7.87 -21.15 -9.96
C LEU A 62 -8.12 -19.80 -9.29
N GLY A 63 -9.34 -19.27 -9.41
CA GLY A 63 -9.79 -18.11 -8.65
C GLY A 63 -10.52 -18.56 -7.39
N LEU A 64 -10.25 -17.91 -6.26
CA LEU A 64 -10.89 -18.22 -4.98
C LEU A 64 -11.54 -16.95 -4.42
N LEU A 65 -12.82 -17.06 -4.07
CA LEU A 65 -13.53 -16.06 -3.27
C LEU A 65 -13.41 -16.51 -1.82
N ILE A 66 -12.68 -15.74 -1.02
CA ILE A 66 -12.34 -16.12 0.36
C ILE A 66 -12.99 -15.10 1.29
N TYR A 67 -13.70 -15.59 2.31
CA TYR A 67 -14.35 -14.76 3.32
C TYR A 67 -14.14 -15.38 4.70
N ASN A 68 -13.59 -14.58 5.63
CA ASN A 68 -13.45 -14.92 7.03
C ASN A 68 -14.49 -14.08 7.79
N GLU A 69 -15.55 -14.74 8.23
CA GLU A 69 -16.76 -14.08 8.73
C GLU A 69 -17.06 -14.50 10.16
N MET A 70 -17.59 -13.55 10.92
CA MET A 70 -18.26 -13.79 12.17
C MET A 70 -19.76 -13.53 11.95
N PRO A 71 -20.63 -14.54 12.11
CA PRO A 71 -22.06 -14.33 12.17
C PRO A 71 -22.41 -13.43 13.36
N VAL A 72 -23.30 -12.48 13.12
CA VAL A 72 -23.71 -11.46 14.07
C VAL A 72 -25.22 -11.46 14.17
N LYS A 73 -25.76 -11.63 15.37
CA LYS A 73 -27.19 -11.48 15.60
C LYS A 73 -27.60 -10.02 15.42
N ASP A 74 -28.83 -9.80 14.99
CA ASP A 74 -29.38 -8.44 14.89
C ASP A 74 -29.16 -7.66 16.20
N LYS A 75 -28.61 -6.44 16.07
CA LYS A 75 -28.30 -5.52 17.18
C LYS A 75 -27.28 -6.05 18.21
N GLN A 76 -26.58 -7.15 17.92
CA GLN A 76 -25.53 -7.66 18.82
C GLN A 76 -24.40 -6.66 18.99
N PHE A 77 -24.01 -5.96 17.91
CA PHE A 77 -23.06 -4.86 17.99
C PHE A 77 -23.77 -3.51 17.95
N THR A 78 -23.29 -2.59 18.79
CA THR A 78 -23.77 -1.22 18.90
C THR A 78 -22.97 -0.24 18.05
N SER A 79 -21.75 -0.60 17.65
CA SER A 79 -20.92 0.20 16.75
C SER A 79 -19.99 -0.67 15.90
N CYS A 80 -19.52 -0.11 14.80
CA CYS A 80 -18.47 -0.73 14.00
C CYS A 80 -17.60 0.32 13.31
N ARG A 81 -16.38 -0.11 12.97
CA ARG A 81 -15.44 0.63 12.13
C ARG A 81 -14.88 -0.26 11.05
N LEU A 82 -14.91 0.22 9.81
CA LEU A 82 -14.27 -0.39 8.67
C LEU A 82 -13.11 0.51 8.24
N ALA A 83 -11.89 -0.02 8.23
CA ALA A 83 -10.69 0.75 7.96
C ALA A 83 -10.49 1.99 8.85
N GLY A 84 -11.05 1.95 10.08
CA GLY A 84 -11.06 3.05 11.04
C GLY A 84 -12.23 4.03 10.89
N TYR A 85 -12.97 3.98 9.78
CA TYR A 85 -14.15 4.81 9.53
C TYR A 85 -15.37 4.24 10.24
N GLU A 86 -16.16 5.10 10.90
CA GLU A 86 -17.37 4.70 11.61
C GLU A 86 -18.48 4.31 10.66
N GLY A 87 -19.22 3.26 11.05
CA GLY A 87 -20.46 2.87 10.41
C GLY A 87 -20.40 1.52 9.68
N PRO A 88 -21.57 0.88 9.53
CA PRO A 88 -21.69 -0.40 8.84
C PRO A 88 -21.56 -0.25 7.32
N GLY A 89 -21.47 -1.38 6.63
CA GLY A 89 -21.46 -1.45 5.18
C GLY A 89 -20.39 -2.41 4.65
N ARG A 90 -19.96 -2.18 3.40
CA ARG A 90 -18.93 -2.97 2.72
C ARG A 90 -17.97 -2.07 1.96
N MET A 91 -16.67 -2.32 2.13
CA MET A 91 -15.58 -1.72 1.38
C MET A 91 -14.97 -2.77 0.45
N VAL A 92 -15.33 -2.73 -0.84
CA VAL A 92 -14.90 -3.74 -1.85
C VAL A 92 -13.54 -3.42 -2.45
N GLU A 93 -13.09 -2.18 -2.29
CA GLU A 93 -11.76 -1.74 -2.65
C GLU A 93 -11.29 -0.83 -1.53
N MET A 94 -10.30 -1.29 -0.75
CA MET A 94 -9.75 -0.49 0.34
C MET A 94 -9.51 0.94 -0.13
N PRO A 95 -10.14 1.96 0.48
CA PRO A 95 -9.82 3.33 0.18
C PRO A 95 -8.34 3.52 0.48
N HIS A 96 -7.67 4.22 -0.44
CA HIS A 96 -6.23 4.48 -0.47
C HIS A 96 -5.61 5.09 0.81
N HIS A 97 -6.41 5.35 1.84
CA HIS A 97 -6.06 6.10 3.04
C HIS A 97 -6.45 5.40 4.36
N GLY A 98 -7.02 4.18 4.32
CA GLY A 98 -7.45 3.43 5.51
C GLY A 98 -6.67 2.14 5.75
N GLY A 99 -6.61 1.66 7.00
CA GLY A 99 -6.02 0.36 7.34
C GLY A 99 -6.97 -0.81 7.06
N ALA A 100 -6.51 -2.06 6.95
CA ALA A 100 -7.36 -3.19 6.54
C ALA A 100 -8.20 -3.84 7.67
N SER A 101 -8.58 -3.08 8.70
CA SER A 101 -9.23 -3.63 9.89
C SER A 101 -10.76 -3.51 9.87
N VAL A 102 -11.43 -4.55 10.34
CA VAL A 102 -12.81 -4.52 10.81
C VAL A 102 -12.81 -4.50 12.33
N PHE A 103 -13.56 -3.59 12.94
CA PHE A 103 -13.77 -3.56 14.37
C PHE A 103 -15.25 -3.44 14.67
N VAL A 104 -15.77 -4.35 15.49
CA VAL A 104 -17.17 -4.35 15.92
C VAL A 104 -17.24 -4.38 17.44
N THR A 105 -18.21 -3.68 18.03
CA THR A 105 -18.28 -3.55 19.48
C THR A 105 -19.70 -3.70 19.98
N ASP A 106 -19.83 -4.23 21.19
CA ASP A 106 -21.02 -4.04 22.02
C ASP A 106 -20.73 -3.00 23.12
N LYS A 107 -21.49 -3.03 24.22
CA LYS A 107 -21.31 -2.09 25.34
C LYS A 107 -20.03 -2.31 26.13
N ASN A 108 -19.49 -3.53 26.15
CA ASN A 108 -18.45 -3.95 27.09
C ASN A 108 -17.21 -4.52 26.39
N THR A 109 -17.32 -4.91 25.12
CA THR A 109 -16.30 -5.67 24.41
C THR A 109 -16.19 -5.21 22.96
N GLY A 110 -15.05 -5.52 22.37
CA GLY A 110 -14.79 -5.30 20.96
C GLY A 110 -14.12 -6.52 20.34
N ILE A 111 -14.29 -6.67 19.04
CA ILE A 111 -13.61 -7.68 18.23
C ILE A 111 -13.02 -6.99 17.02
N GLY A 112 -11.69 -6.94 16.97
CA GLY A 112 -10.93 -6.53 15.80
C GLY A 112 -10.60 -7.73 14.93
N MET A 113 -10.68 -7.57 13.62
CA MET A 113 -10.23 -8.57 12.65
C MET A 113 -9.46 -7.86 11.53
N LEU A 114 -8.33 -8.41 11.11
CA LEU A 114 -7.54 -7.84 10.01
C LEU A 114 -6.64 -8.85 9.29
N PRO A 115 -6.35 -8.62 8.00
CA PRO A 115 -5.35 -9.37 7.26
C PRO A 115 -3.95 -8.96 7.72
N MET A 116 -3.02 -9.92 7.66
CA MET A 116 -1.65 -9.79 8.17
C MET A 116 -0.60 -9.90 7.07
N ASP A 117 -0.91 -10.53 5.93
CA ASP A 117 -0.01 -10.62 4.78
C ASP A 117 -0.32 -9.59 3.68
N ASP A 118 0.68 -9.28 2.87
CA ASP A 118 0.61 -8.22 1.86
C ASP A 118 -0.46 -8.46 0.78
N VAL A 119 -0.63 -9.71 0.31
CA VAL A 119 -1.65 -10.04 -0.70
C VAL A 119 -3.04 -9.84 -0.11
N TYR A 120 -3.28 -10.34 1.10
CA TYR A 120 -4.60 -10.20 1.71
C TYR A 120 -4.92 -8.74 2.06
N ILE A 121 -3.96 -7.98 2.59
CA ILE A 121 -4.12 -6.53 2.83
C ILE A 121 -4.47 -5.79 1.53
N ILE A 122 -3.75 -6.09 0.43
CA ILE A 122 -3.96 -5.41 -0.86
C ILE A 122 -5.26 -5.83 -1.54
N GLN A 123 -5.78 -7.03 -1.29
CA GLN A 123 -7.01 -7.51 -1.92
C GLN A 123 -8.25 -7.40 -1.01
N SER A 124 -8.09 -6.92 0.23
CA SER A 124 -9.12 -7.06 1.26
C SER A 124 -10.42 -6.33 0.89
N VAL A 125 -11.51 -7.05 1.10
CA VAL A 125 -12.88 -6.56 1.19
C VAL A 125 -13.24 -6.56 2.67
N LEU A 126 -13.69 -5.44 3.21
CA LEU A 126 -14.08 -5.31 4.63
C LEU A 126 -15.59 -5.10 4.74
N TYR A 127 -16.25 -5.67 5.73
CA TYR A 127 -17.69 -5.46 5.90
C TYR A 127 -18.21 -5.71 7.32
N ALA A 128 -19.30 -5.02 7.60
CA ALA A 128 -20.19 -5.20 8.74
C ALA A 128 -21.61 -4.91 8.24
N GLU A 129 -22.26 -5.91 7.64
CA GLU A 129 -23.58 -5.80 7.03
C GLU A 129 -24.28 -7.18 6.97
N GLY A 130 -25.61 -7.18 6.83
CA GLY A 130 -26.37 -8.41 6.57
C GLY A 130 -26.22 -9.51 7.64
N GLY A 131 -26.09 -9.12 8.92
CA GLY A 131 -25.89 -10.07 10.01
C GLY A 131 -24.49 -10.72 10.03
N THR A 132 -23.51 -10.10 9.37
CA THR A 132 -22.13 -10.58 9.35
C THR A 132 -21.15 -9.44 9.53
N ALA A 133 -20.01 -9.73 10.15
CA ALA A 133 -18.84 -8.86 10.13
C ALA A 133 -17.63 -9.70 9.73
N GLY A 134 -16.77 -9.17 8.86
CA GLY A 134 -15.67 -9.96 8.36
C GLY A 134 -14.82 -9.26 7.31
N MET A 135 -13.88 -10.04 6.81
CA MET A 135 -12.98 -9.63 5.74
C MET A 135 -12.86 -10.75 4.72
N GLY A 136 -12.49 -10.40 3.48
CA GLY A 136 -12.33 -11.38 2.42
C GLY A 136 -11.55 -10.86 1.23
N THR A 137 -11.43 -11.66 0.17
CA THR A 137 -10.87 -11.25 -1.11
C THR A 137 -11.73 -11.79 -2.25
N ARG A 138 -11.88 -10.95 -3.28
CA ARG A 138 -12.60 -11.28 -4.53
C ARG A 138 -11.66 -11.35 -5.73
N LYS A 139 -10.35 -11.30 -5.50
CA LYS A 139 -9.33 -11.21 -6.54
C LYS A 139 -8.25 -12.29 -6.43
N PHE A 140 -8.30 -13.13 -5.40
CA PHE A 140 -7.24 -14.09 -5.15
C PHE A 140 -7.23 -15.21 -6.19
N ALA A 141 -6.04 -15.50 -6.73
CA ALA A 141 -5.85 -16.54 -7.72
C ALA A 141 -4.56 -17.33 -7.45
N LEU A 142 -4.55 -18.59 -7.88
CA LEU A 142 -3.40 -19.49 -7.80
C LEU A 142 -3.14 -20.16 -9.14
N ALA A 143 -1.86 -20.24 -9.51
CA ALA A 143 -1.46 -21.00 -10.69
C ALA A 143 -1.67 -22.51 -10.46
N PRO A 144 -1.66 -23.33 -11.52
CA PRO A 144 -1.75 -24.78 -11.40
C PRO A 144 -0.75 -25.32 -10.37
N LYS A 145 -1.24 -26.18 -9.47
CA LYS A 145 -0.41 -26.85 -8.44
C LYS A 145 0.35 -25.91 -7.50
N LYS A 146 0.01 -24.61 -7.45
CA LYS A 146 0.64 -23.65 -6.54
C LYS A 146 -0.13 -23.51 -5.25
N SER A 147 0.61 -23.09 -4.23
CA SER A 147 0.09 -22.81 -2.91
C SER A 147 0.48 -21.41 -2.47
N TYR A 148 -0.34 -20.80 -1.61
CA TYR A 148 -0.01 -19.56 -0.94
C TYR A 148 -0.70 -19.53 0.43
N THR A 149 -0.08 -18.86 1.39
CA THR A 149 -0.61 -18.73 2.76
C THR A 149 -1.11 -17.32 2.97
N LEU A 150 -2.42 -17.17 3.14
CA LEU A 150 -3.02 -15.93 3.63
C LEU A 150 -2.97 -15.92 5.15
N GLU A 151 -2.62 -14.79 5.73
CA GLU A 151 -2.49 -14.62 7.18
C GLU A 151 -3.49 -13.57 7.65
N TRP A 152 -4.16 -13.84 8.76
CA TRP A 152 -5.15 -12.94 9.36
C TRP A 152 -5.24 -13.17 10.87
N ALA A 153 -5.76 -12.18 11.59
CA ALA A 153 -5.84 -12.26 13.04
C ALA A 153 -7.15 -11.68 13.58
N VAL A 154 -7.52 -12.15 14.78
CA VAL A 154 -8.68 -11.69 15.56
C VAL A 154 -8.20 -11.21 16.93
N TYR A 155 -8.62 -10.01 17.32
CA TYR A 155 -8.25 -9.34 18.57
C TYR A 155 -9.51 -9.07 19.39
N PRO A 156 -9.86 -9.94 20.35
CA PRO A 156 -10.88 -9.61 21.34
C PRO A 156 -10.35 -8.53 22.30
N THR A 157 -11.17 -7.55 22.61
CA THR A 157 -10.86 -6.48 23.57
C THR A 157 -11.90 -6.47 24.70
N GLY A 158 -11.43 -6.23 25.92
CA GLY A 158 -12.29 -6.03 27.10
C GLY A 158 -12.92 -4.63 27.17
N SER A 159 -12.95 -3.92 26.04
CA SER A 159 -13.52 -2.58 25.88
C SER A 159 -14.07 -2.42 24.46
N GLY A 160 -15.00 -1.49 24.27
CA GLY A 160 -15.44 -1.04 22.94
C GLY A 160 -14.54 0.05 22.34
N ASP A 161 -13.38 0.35 22.92
CA ASP A 161 -12.48 1.38 22.39
C ASP A 161 -11.65 0.82 21.22
N TYR A 162 -11.79 1.45 20.05
CA TYR A 162 -11.02 1.11 18.86
C TYR A 162 -9.51 1.26 19.08
N TYR A 163 -9.10 2.21 19.93
CA TYR A 163 -7.68 2.45 20.19
C TYR A 163 -7.04 1.34 21.03
N ASP A 164 -7.79 0.68 21.92
CA ASP A 164 -7.29 -0.50 22.64
C ASP A 164 -6.95 -1.63 21.67
N PHE A 165 -7.82 -1.87 20.68
CA PHE A 165 -7.56 -2.82 19.61
C PHE A 165 -6.33 -2.41 18.78
N ILE A 166 -6.32 -1.22 18.18
CA ILE A 166 -5.27 -0.86 17.23
C ILE A 166 -3.90 -0.72 17.90
N ASN A 167 -3.84 -0.26 19.16
CA ASN A 167 -2.59 -0.16 19.90
C ASN A 167 -2.08 -1.54 20.32
N THR A 168 -2.97 -2.47 20.68
CA THR A 168 -2.58 -3.86 20.95
C THR A 168 -2.01 -4.52 19.70
N PHE A 169 -2.69 -4.39 18.56
CA PHE A 169 -2.20 -4.87 17.27
C PHE A 169 -0.81 -4.27 16.94
N ARG A 170 -0.66 -2.94 16.98
CA ARG A 170 0.61 -2.27 16.68
C ARG A 170 1.73 -2.73 17.60
N LYS A 171 1.44 -2.98 18.88
CA LYS A 171 2.43 -3.48 19.84
C LYS A 171 2.85 -4.92 19.52
N VAL A 172 1.89 -5.81 19.23
CA VAL A 172 2.16 -7.21 18.87
C VAL A 172 3.00 -7.29 17.61
N GLU A 173 2.68 -6.47 16.61
CA GLU A 173 3.40 -6.42 15.32
C GLU A 173 4.73 -5.66 15.36
N GLY A 174 5.11 -5.06 16.50
CA GLY A 174 6.30 -4.21 16.58
C GLY A 174 6.24 -2.96 15.69
N ARG A 175 5.03 -2.47 15.38
CA ARG A 175 4.79 -1.28 14.52
C ARG A 175 4.84 0.05 15.27
N ILE A 176 5.13 0.02 16.57
CA ILE A 176 5.33 1.23 17.39
C ILE A 176 6.81 1.59 17.32
N GLY A 177 7.11 2.71 16.65
CA GLY A 177 8.45 3.26 16.54
C GLY A 177 8.51 4.71 17.04
N THR A 178 9.72 5.17 17.31
CA THR A 178 9.99 6.57 17.63
C THR A 178 10.48 7.29 16.37
N VAL A 179 9.90 8.45 16.07
CA VAL A 179 10.45 9.36 15.06
C VAL A 179 11.45 10.27 15.76
N ASP A 180 12.73 10.13 15.40
CA ASP A 180 13.82 10.91 16.00
C ASP A 180 13.87 12.33 15.40
N GLY A 181 13.05 13.23 15.95
CA GLY A 181 12.95 14.64 15.60
C GLY A 181 11.83 14.96 14.59
N ALA A 182 11.37 16.21 14.56
CA ALA A 182 10.22 16.58 13.75
C ALA A 182 10.60 16.72 12.26
N PRO A 183 9.86 16.08 11.33
CA PRO A 183 9.87 16.45 9.94
C PRO A 183 8.99 17.69 9.71
N GLY A 184 9.34 18.53 8.73
CA GLY A 184 8.49 19.66 8.37
C GLY A 184 8.81 20.28 7.02
N PHE A 185 7.76 20.64 6.30
CA PHE A 185 7.89 21.38 5.04
C PHE A 185 8.40 22.80 5.31
N ILE A 186 9.54 23.14 4.72
CA ILE A 186 10.22 24.45 4.85
C ILE A 186 9.97 25.36 3.65
N THR A 187 9.30 24.85 2.62
CA THR A 187 8.90 25.60 1.43
C THR A 187 7.41 25.39 1.15
N TYR A 188 6.85 26.30 0.35
CA TYR A 188 5.52 26.14 -0.23
C TYR A 188 5.62 26.34 -1.74
N THR A 189 4.62 25.91 -2.50
CA THR A 189 4.58 26.08 -3.95
C THR A 189 3.42 26.97 -4.38
N PRO A 190 3.56 27.67 -5.52
CA PRO A 190 4.80 27.83 -6.30
C PRO A 190 5.77 28.88 -5.69
N LYS A 191 5.35 29.58 -4.63
CA LYS A 191 6.06 30.73 -4.03
C LYS A 191 7.06 30.29 -2.96
N ASN A 192 8.22 30.93 -2.86
CA ASN A 192 9.26 30.68 -1.83
C ASN A 192 9.89 29.27 -1.83
N ARG A 193 9.90 28.56 -2.97
CA ARG A 193 10.51 27.22 -3.07
C ARG A 193 12.03 27.18 -2.86
N ARG A 194 12.71 28.34 -2.88
CA ARG A 194 14.16 28.49 -2.66
C ARG A 194 14.52 29.09 -1.30
N GLN A 195 13.55 29.21 -0.41
CA GLN A 195 13.77 29.82 0.88
C GLN A 195 14.72 28.97 1.73
N VAL A 196 15.64 29.64 2.41
CA VAL A 196 16.44 29.08 3.50
C VAL A 196 15.77 29.49 4.81
N PRO A 197 15.29 28.55 5.65
CA PRO A 197 14.58 28.89 6.87
C PRO A 197 15.44 29.73 7.83
N THR A 198 14.80 30.50 8.71
CA THR A 198 15.49 31.21 9.79
C THR A 198 15.80 30.24 10.94
N LYS A 199 16.76 30.58 11.80
CA LYS A 199 17.07 29.76 13.00
C LYS A 199 15.86 29.64 13.91
N ASP A 200 15.09 30.72 14.06
CA ASP A 200 13.85 30.73 14.83
C ASP A 200 12.78 29.80 14.26
N TYR A 201 12.64 29.72 12.93
CA TYR A 201 11.68 28.82 12.29
C TYR A 201 12.01 27.35 12.60
N ILE A 202 13.28 26.98 12.49
CA ILE A 202 13.77 25.64 12.84
C ILE A 202 13.53 25.34 14.34
N LYS A 203 13.97 26.25 15.23
CA LYS A 203 13.91 26.05 16.67
C LYS A 203 12.46 25.91 17.18
N LYS A 204 11.55 26.78 16.74
CA LYS A 204 10.15 26.77 17.19
C LYS A 204 9.38 25.51 16.78
N ARG A 205 9.83 24.82 15.74
CA ARG A 205 9.21 23.59 15.22
C ARG A 205 9.99 22.32 15.57
N ALA A 206 11.12 22.45 16.28
CA ALA A 206 12.04 21.36 16.60
C ALA A 206 12.42 20.51 15.37
N LEU A 207 12.62 21.17 14.22
CA LEU A 207 12.86 20.47 12.96
C LEU A 207 14.23 19.80 12.97
N LYS A 208 14.23 18.50 12.64
CA LYS A 208 15.42 17.70 12.36
C LYS A 208 15.50 17.31 10.88
N TYR A 209 14.34 17.15 10.24
CA TYR A 209 14.22 16.86 8.81
C TYR A 209 13.46 17.99 8.12
N ALA A 210 14.15 18.70 7.22
CA ALA A 210 13.58 19.79 6.45
C ALA A 210 13.14 19.26 5.08
N LEU A 211 11.85 19.38 4.79
CA LEU A 211 11.25 18.90 3.55
C LEU A 211 10.97 20.07 2.62
N ILE A 212 11.42 19.96 1.37
CA ILE A 212 10.94 20.81 0.28
C ILE A 212 9.69 20.14 -0.29
N THR A 213 8.63 20.91 -0.55
CA THR A 213 7.43 20.39 -1.23
C THR A 213 7.77 19.98 -2.68
N ASN A 214 6.76 19.54 -3.44
CA ASN A 214 6.85 19.31 -4.88
C ASN A 214 7.60 20.43 -5.66
N LEU A 215 8.18 20.09 -6.81
CA LEU A 215 9.02 21.00 -7.60
C LEU A 215 8.19 21.72 -8.68
N ALA A 216 7.31 22.63 -8.25
CA ALA A 216 6.50 23.44 -9.16
C ALA A 216 7.28 24.60 -9.78
N GLY A 217 7.13 24.80 -11.09
CA GLY A 217 7.69 25.89 -11.88
C GLY A 217 9.18 25.75 -12.21
N LEU A 218 9.61 24.55 -12.61
CA LEU A 218 11.01 24.14 -12.81
C LEU A 218 11.88 25.19 -13.54
N ALA A 219 13.14 25.33 -13.15
CA ALA A 219 14.05 26.29 -13.80
C ALA A 219 14.31 25.99 -15.29
N ASP A 220 14.26 24.71 -15.67
CA ASP A 220 14.39 24.27 -17.06
C ASP A 220 13.12 24.56 -17.88
N ASN A 221 11.95 24.47 -17.25
CA ASN A 221 10.65 24.81 -17.84
C ASN A 221 9.68 25.30 -16.76
N PRO A 222 9.51 26.63 -16.59
CA PRO A 222 8.66 27.19 -15.54
C PRO A 222 7.17 26.85 -15.65
N GLY A 223 6.75 26.29 -16.79
CA GLY A 223 5.38 25.84 -17.01
C GLY A 223 5.10 24.43 -16.48
N LEU A 224 6.07 23.76 -15.86
CA LEU A 224 5.93 22.39 -15.36
C LEU A 224 6.04 22.32 -13.84
N SER A 225 5.39 21.33 -13.26
CA SER A 225 5.62 20.86 -11.91
C SER A 225 6.08 19.42 -11.95
N ASP A 226 7.17 19.12 -11.27
CA ASP A 226 7.56 17.74 -10.99
C ASP A 226 7.14 17.35 -9.58
N GLU A 227 6.49 16.20 -9.49
CA GLU A 227 6.08 15.56 -8.24
C GLU A 227 6.90 14.29 -7.99
N GLY A 228 7.52 13.70 -9.03
CA GLY A 228 8.11 12.37 -8.97
C GLY A 228 9.61 12.42 -9.09
N ILE A 229 10.15 11.52 -9.91
CA ILE A 229 11.61 11.38 -10.11
C ILE A 229 12.11 12.12 -11.36
N ALA A 230 11.29 12.95 -12.01
CA ALA A 230 11.68 13.60 -13.27
C ALA A 230 12.75 14.69 -13.08
N PHE A 231 12.98 15.15 -11.84
CA PHE A 231 14.08 16.06 -11.47
C PHE A 231 15.45 15.61 -11.97
N ILE A 232 15.66 14.31 -12.18
CA ILE A 232 16.90 13.76 -12.75
C ILE A 232 17.21 14.28 -14.16
N ASP A 233 16.20 14.81 -14.87
CA ASP A 233 16.30 15.36 -16.23
C ASP A 233 16.40 16.90 -16.27
N PHE A 234 16.27 17.57 -15.13
CA PHE A 234 16.16 19.04 -15.08
C PHE A 234 17.45 19.65 -14.49
N PRO A 235 18.54 19.79 -15.27
CA PRO A 235 19.85 20.18 -14.75
C PRO A 235 19.86 21.57 -14.10
N LYS A 236 19.10 22.55 -14.62
CA LYS A 236 19.05 23.88 -13.99
C LYS A 236 18.32 23.81 -12.64
N GLU A 237 17.25 23.02 -12.55
CA GLU A 237 16.54 22.79 -11.31
C GLU A 237 17.43 22.09 -10.27
N ARG A 238 18.16 21.04 -10.67
CA ARG A 238 19.11 20.32 -9.80
C ARG A 238 20.21 21.23 -9.26
N GLU A 239 20.77 22.09 -10.10
CA GLU A 239 21.80 23.05 -9.68
C GLU A 239 21.25 24.05 -8.64
N LEU A 240 20.00 24.50 -8.77
CA LEU A 240 19.38 25.37 -7.79
C LEU A 240 19.08 24.64 -6.47
N LEU A 241 18.64 23.38 -6.53
CA LEU A 241 18.46 22.54 -5.34
C LEU A 241 19.79 22.34 -4.61
N ARG A 242 20.88 22.09 -5.34
CA ARG A 242 22.23 21.94 -4.78
C ARG A 242 22.69 23.19 -4.04
N ARG A 243 22.50 24.38 -4.64
CA ARG A 243 22.79 25.66 -3.98
C ARG A 243 21.94 25.87 -2.73
N GLN A 244 20.66 25.49 -2.79
CA GLN A 244 19.76 25.60 -1.66
C GLN A 244 20.17 24.67 -0.51
N ALA A 245 20.52 23.41 -0.80
CA ALA A 245 21.02 22.46 0.18
C ALA A 245 22.29 22.99 0.86
N ALA A 246 23.27 23.45 0.08
CA ALA A 246 24.49 24.05 0.60
C ALA A 246 24.22 25.27 1.52
N ALA A 247 23.29 26.15 1.12
CA ALA A 247 22.93 27.31 1.92
C ALA A 247 22.20 26.95 3.23
N ILE A 248 21.36 25.90 3.21
CA ILE A 248 20.70 25.38 4.41
C ILE A 248 21.75 24.75 5.35
N HIS A 249 22.65 23.89 4.85
CA HIS A 249 23.70 23.28 5.66
C HIS A 249 24.65 24.32 6.28
N ALA A 250 25.04 25.34 5.52
CA ALA A 250 25.88 26.43 6.04
C ALA A 250 25.20 27.19 7.19
N LYS A 251 23.87 27.33 7.16
CA LYS A 251 23.11 28.06 8.18
C LYS A 251 22.65 27.17 9.35
N HIS A 252 22.43 25.89 9.09
CA HIS A 252 21.82 24.89 9.97
C HIS A 252 22.52 23.51 9.83
N PRO A 253 23.75 23.35 10.33
CA PRO A 253 24.58 22.16 10.08
C PRO A 253 24.06 20.84 10.71
N GLY A 254 22.99 20.88 11.49
CA GLY A 254 22.37 19.71 12.12
C GLY A 254 21.05 19.25 11.50
N ILE A 255 20.60 19.91 10.43
CA ILE A 255 19.37 19.54 9.70
C ILE A 255 19.71 18.63 8.53
N LYS A 256 18.92 17.58 8.34
CA LYS A 256 18.90 16.81 7.09
C LYS A 256 17.82 17.33 6.16
N ILE A 257 18.07 17.33 4.86
CA ILE A 257 17.19 17.93 3.87
C ILE A 257 16.67 16.86 2.93
N GLY A 258 15.39 16.94 2.57
CA GLY A 258 14.82 16.10 1.53
C GLY A 258 13.70 16.81 0.79
N PHE A 259 13.11 16.14 -0.20
CA PHE A 259 11.92 16.68 -0.87
C PHE A 259 10.89 15.61 -1.22
N HIS A 260 9.67 16.08 -1.47
CA HIS A 260 8.52 15.27 -1.85
C HIS A 260 8.75 14.51 -3.16
N ILE A 261 8.50 13.19 -3.17
CA ILE A 261 8.55 12.34 -4.35
C ILE A 261 7.30 11.43 -4.38
N ALA A 262 6.37 11.72 -5.29
CA ALA A 262 5.32 10.83 -5.76
C ALA A 262 5.92 9.77 -6.68
N HIS A 263 6.37 8.66 -6.08
CA HIS A 263 7.28 7.69 -6.69
C HIS A 263 6.82 7.09 -8.03
N SER A 264 5.51 6.99 -8.29
CA SER A 264 4.96 6.43 -9.53
C SER A 264 4.78 7.47 -10.65
N LEU A 265 4.93 8.76 -10.37
CA LEU A 265 4.66 9.81 -11.34
C LEU A 265 5.92 10.21 -12.11
N TYR A 266 5.75 10.45 -13.41
CA TYR A 266 6.79 11.04 -14.24
C TYR A 266 6.20 12.10 -15.17
N CYS A 267 6.75 13.31 -15.11
CA CYS A 267 6.36 14.43 -15.96
C CYS A 267 7.07 14.34 -17.32
N THR A 268 6.33 14.05 -18.40
CA THR A 268 6.91 13.91 -19.74
C THR A 268 5.88 14.09 -20.86
N THR A 269 6.37 14.38 -22.07
CA THR A 269 5.61 14.27 -23.33
C THR A 269 5.82 12.93 -24.03
N ASN A 270 6.80 12.12 -23.58
CA ASN A 270 7.11 10.81 -24.14
C ASN A 270 6.67 9.67 -23.19
N PRO A 271 5.43 9.18 -23.29
CA PRO A 271 4.95 8.09 -22.44
C PRO A 271 5.71 6.77 -22.64
N ASP A 272 6.39 6.59 -23.78
CA ASP A 272 7.13 5.37 -24.11
C ASP A 272 8.55 5.34 -23.54
N ARG A 273 8.99 6.39 -22.84
CA ARG A 273 10.30 6.42 -22.18
C ARG A 273 10.53 5.23 -21.25
N PHE A 274 9.49 4.81 -20.54
CA PHE A 274 9.49 3.61 -19.69
C PHE A 274 8.39 2.65 -20.16
N ALA A 275 8.50 2.22 -21.43
CA ALA A 275 7.48 1.39 -22.08
C ALA A 275 7.16 0.10 -21.32
N ASP A 276 8.15 -0.47 -20.62
CA ASP A 276 8.08 -1.69 -19.83
C ASP A 276 7.62 -1.47 -18.38
N SER A 277 7.26 -0.25 -17.99
CA SER A 277 6.85 0.10 -16.61
C SER A 277 5.47 0.76 -16.54
N LYS A 278 4.74 0.82 -17.65
CA LYS A 278 3.46 1.52 -17.73
C LYS A 278 2.40 0.85 -16.86
N VAL A 279 1.67 1.64 -16.08
CA VAL A 279 0.39 1.17 -15.52
C VAL A 279 -0.67 1.21 -16.62
N ILE A 280 -1.11 0.04 -17.08
CA ILE A 280 -2.15 -0.08 -18.11
C ILE A 280 -3.50 -0.32 -17.45
N THR A 281 -4.48 0.53 -17.72
CA THR A 281 -5.83 0.44 -17.16
C THR A 281 -6.63 -0.72 -17.76
N ALA A 282 -7.77 -1.05 -17.15
CA ALA A 282 -8.69 -2.07 -17.67
C ALA A 282 -9.17 -1.82 -19.10
N SER A 283 -9.15 -0.56 -19.57
CA SER A 283 -9.50 -0.16 -20.94
C SER A 283 -8.30 -0.14 -21.91
N GLY A 284 -7.14 -0.62 -21.49
CA GLY A 284 -5.92 -0.68 -22.31
C GLY A 284 -5.18 0.65 -22.46
N LYS A 285 -5.53 1.68 -21.68
CA LYS A 285 -4.87 2.99 -21.72
C LYS A 285 -3.75 3.06 -20.70
N HIS A 286 -2.69 3.80 -21.01
CA HIS A 286 -1.68 4.16 -20.00
C HIS A 286 -2.27 5.17 -19.01
N ALA A 287 -2.26 4.80 -17.72
CA ALA A 287 -2.72 5.65 -16.65
C ALA A 287 -1.87 6.94 -16.57
N ASN A 288 -2.54 8.08 -16.41
CA ASN A 288 -1.91 9.37 -16.19
C ASN A 288 -2.85 10.25 -15.35
N ARG A 289 -2.27 11.24 -14.66
CA ARG A 289 -2.99 12.23 -13.83
C ARG A 289 -3.33 13.51 -14.61
N GLY A 290 -3.22 13.47 -15.93
CA GLY A 290 -3.47 14.64 -16.78
C GLY A 290 -2.41 15.73 -16.62
N ALA A 291 -2.84 16.96 -16.86
CA ALA A 291 -2.11 18.19 -16.59
C ALA A 291 -2.96 19.09 -15.67
N PRO A 292 -3.02 18.81 -14.36
CA PRO A 292 -3.90 19.53 -13.45
C PRO A 292 -3.61 21.04 -13.43
N ALA A 293 -4.67 21.83 -13.36
CA ALA A 293 -4.56 23.29 -13.29
C ALA A 293 -3.73 23.69 -12.05
N GLY A 294 -2.85 24.67 -12.23
CA GLY A 294 -1.92 25.13 -11.19
C GLY A 294 -0.58 24.38 -11.14
N TYR A 295 -0.49 23.18 -11.73
CA TYR A 295 0.76 22.41 -11.85
C TYR A 295 1.39 22.50 -13.23
N PHE A 296 0.56 22.72 -14.25
CA PHE A 296 0.99 22.90 -15.63
C PHE A 296 0.51 24.25 -16.15
N SER A 297 1.38 24.94 -16.87
CA SER A 297 0.97 26.06 -17.72
C SER A 297 0.06 25.56 -18.84
N ARG A 298 -0.82 26.43 -19.33
CA ARG A 298 -1.70 26.09 -20.46
C ARG A 298 -0.90 25.62 -21.67
N LYS A 299 0.19 26.33 -21.99
CA LYS A 299 1.12 25.98 -23.07
C LYS A 299 1.66 24.56 -22.92
N CYS A 300 2.20 24.19 -21.76
CA CYS A 300 2.74 22.84 -21.56
C CYS A 300 1.66 21.76 -21.63
N ALA A 301 0.46 22.05 -21.12
CA ALA A 301 -0.67 21.13 -21.25
C ALA A 301 -1.06 20.91 -22.73
N ASP A 302 -1.07 21.98 -23.54
CA ASP A 302 -1.37 21.91 -24.98
C ASP A 302 -0.24 21.22 -25.77
N GLU A 303 1.02 21.34 -25.32
CA GLU A 303 2.19 20.60 -25.86
C GLU A 303 2.21 19.10 -25.46
N GLY A 304 1.23 18.63 -24.69
CA GLY A 304 1.09 17.21 -24.35
C GLY A 304 1.84 16.77 -23.09
N TRP A 305 2.37 17.69 -22.27
CA TRP A 305 2.98 17.32 -21.00
C TRP A 305 1.96 16.74 -20.03
N ARG A 306 2.23 15.56 -19.47
CA ARG A 306 1.36 14.90 -18.50
C ARG A 306 2.19 14.28 -17.39
N TRP A 307 1.56 14.04 -16.24
CA TRP A 307 2.07 13.08 -15.27
C TRP A 307 1.60 11.68 -15.62
N TYR A 308 2.45 10.92 -16.29
CA TYR A 308 2.22 9.51 -16.55
C TYR A 308 2.53 8.67 -15.31
N VAL A 309 1.78 7.58 -15.15
CA VAL A 309 1.94 6.66 -14.01
C VAL A 309 2.74 5.44 -14.47
N TYR A 310 3.85 5.20 -13.79
CA TYR A 310 4.69 4.03 -13.97
C TYR A 310 4.84 3.31 -12.63
N TYR A 311 5.08 2.00 -12.69
CA TYR A 311 5.36 1.22 -11.49
C TYR A 311 6.78 0.65 -11.55
N PRO A 312 7.59 0.86 -10.51
CA PRO A 312 8.96 0.35 -10.48
C PRO A 312 8.96 -1.11 -10.04
N THR A 313 9.44 -2.02 -10.88
CA THR A 313 9.64 -3.44 -10.53
C THR A 313 11.07 -3.81 -10.86
N PRO A 314 11.80 -4.57 -10.01
CA PRO A 314 13.17 -4.94 -10.33
C PRO A 314 13.25 -5.57 -11.73
N GLY A 315 14.19 -5.07 -12.54
CA GLY A 315 14.34 -5.47 -13.94
C GLY A 315 13.54 -4.65 -14.96
N ASN A 316 12.82 -3.60 -14.54
CA ASN A 316 12.20 -2.64 -15.47
C ASN A 316 12.88 -1.26 -15.46
N ALA A 317 12.73 -0.51 -16.55
CA ALA A 317 13.46 0.75 -16.73
C ALA A 317 13.11 1.83 -15.69
N PHE A 318 11.87 1.83 -15.17
CA PHE A 318 11.46 2.79 -14.15
C PHE A 318 12.04 2.46 -12.76
N HIS A 319 12.27 1.18 -12.44
CA HIS A 319 13.05 0.79 -11.26
C HIS A 319 14.47 1.36 -11.33
N ASP A 320 15.15 1.22 -12.47
CA ASP A 320 16.51 1.74 -12.65
C ASP A 320 16.55 3.27 -12.51
N ALA A 321 15.56 3.96 -13.11
CA ALA A 321 15.43 5.41 -12.96
C ALA A 321 15.19 5.83 -11.50
N MET A 322 14.39 5.08 -10.76
CA MET A 322 14.14 5.33 -9.34
C MET A 322 15.36 5.02 -8.47
N MET A 323 16.17 4.01 -8.80
CA MET A 323 17.45 3.79 -8.12
C MET A 323 18.44 4.91 -8.43
N ARG A 324 18.49 5.38 -9.69
CA ARG A 324 19.33 6.50 -10.10
C ARG A 324 18.92 7.81 -9.42
N SER A 325 17.62 8.01 -9.17
CA SER A 325 17.15 9.23 -8.51
C SER A 325 17.73 9.37 -7.09
N VAL A 326 18.01 8.27 -6.39
CA VAL A 326 18.73 8.30 -5.10
C VAL A 326 20.15 8.83 -5.27
N ASP A 327 20.88 8.36 -6.29
CA ASP A 327 22.25 8.82 -6.54
C ASP A 327 22.28 10.30 -6.92
N VAL A 328 21.37 10.74 -7.78
CA VAL A 328 21.25 12.15 -8.16
C VAL A 328 20.90 13.01 -6.94
N LEU A 329 19.92 12.58 -6.12
CA LEU A 329 19.49 13.30 -4.94
C LEU A 329 20.62 13.48 -3.92
N MET A 330 21.35 12.38 -3.63
CA MET A 330 22.31 12.37 -2.54
C MET A 330 23.71 12.80 -2.98
N ASP A 331 24.18 12.30 -4.12
CA ASP A 331 25.57 12.50 -4.54
C ASP A 331 25.75 13.78 -5.37
N GLU A 332 24.74 14.15 -6.19
CA GLU A 332 24.84 15.33 -7.07
C GLU A 332 24.20 16.58 -6.45
N ILE A 333 23.03 16.44 -5.80
CA ILE A 333 22.30 17.57 -5.20
C ILE A 333 22.75 17.83 -3.75
N GLY A 334 23.18 16.80 -3.02
CA GLY A 334 23.61 16.93 -1.62
C GLY A 334 22.46 17.00 -0.62
N MET A 335 21.33 16.36 -0.92
CA MET A 335 20.22 16.16 0.02
C MET A 335 20.24 14.75 0.58
N GLU A 336 19.70 14.56 1.78
CA GLU A 336 19.80 13.30 2.53
C GLU A 336 18.46 12.62 2.75
N GLY A 337 17.40 12.95 2.01
CA GLY A 337 16.17 12.19 2.12
C GLY A 337 15.07 12.55 1.15
N ALA A 338 14.00 11.78 1.21
CA ALA A 338 12.82 11.99 0.38
C ALA A 338 11.55 11.76 1.19
N PHE A 339 10.59 12.68 1.10
CA PHE A 339 9.24 12.43 1.58
C PHE A 339 8.51 11.66 0.50
N MET A 340 8.34 10.35 0.70
CA MET A 340 7.76 9.48 -0.32
C MET A 340 6.25 9.53 -0.27
N ASP A 341 5.66 10.29 -1.18
CA ASP A 341 4.22 10.38 -1.31
C ASP A 341 3.70 9.09 -1.95
N GLY A 342 2.68 8.55 -1.29
CA GLY A 342 1.91 7.44 -1.78
C GLY A 342 2.65 6.12 -1.97
N PHE A 343 3.56 5.73 -1.08
CA PHE A 343 4.11 4.36 -1.06
C PHE A 343 3.07 3.23 -1.08
N LEU A 344 1.84 3.51 -0.65
CA LEU A 344 0.68 2.59 -0.73
C LEU A 344 -0.41 3.10 -1.69
N LEU A 345 -0.08 4.03 -2.58
CA LEU A 345 -0.97 4.58 -3.59
C LEU A 345 -0.59 4.04 -4.98
N GLY A 346 -1.59 3.59 -5.74
CA GLY A 346 -1.41 3.22 -7.16
C GLY A 346 -1.50 4.41 -8.13
N TYR A 347 -1.58 5.65 -7.63
CA TYR A 347 -1.60 6.91 -8.39
C TYR A 347 -2.50 6.98 -9.64
N GLY A 348 -3.61 6.25 -9.68
CA GLY A 348 -4.52 6.18 -10.84
C GLY A 348 -4.62 4.79 -11.50
N GLY A 349 -3.90 3.79 -10.97
CA GLY A 349 -4.10 2.38 -11.30
C GLY A 349 -3.54 1.46 -10.23
N ARG A 350 -4.39 1.04 -9.28
CA ARG A 350 -4.05 0.00 -8.29
C ARG A 350 -3.73 -1.35 -8.94
N TRP A 351 -4.32 -1.56 -10.11
CA TRP A 351 -4.18 -2.76 -10.92
C TRP A 351 -3.63 -2.37 -12.30
N THR A 352 -2.78 -3.22 -12.86
CA THR A 352 -2.30 -3.10 -14.24
C THR A 352 -2.72 -4.31 -15.07
N TYR A 353 -3.01 -4.07 -16.35
CA TYR A 353 -3.44 -5.05 -17.35
C TYR A 353 -2.45 -5.12 -18.53
N ASP A 354 -1.17 -4.92 -18.25
CA ASP A 354 -0.07 -4.90 -19.23
C ASP A 354 0.43 -6.30 -19.64
N GLY A 355 -0.29 -7.36 -19.22
CA GLY A 355 0.06 -8.76 -19.47
C GLY A 355 0.92 -9.39 -18.39
N ARG A 356 1.50 -8.63 -17.45
CA ARG A 356 2.19 -9.21 -16.29
C ARG A 356 1.18 -9.72 -15.27
N TRP A 357 1.57 -10.77 -14.56
CA TRP A 357 0.79 -11.33 -13.46
C TRP A 357 1.63 -11.29 -12.19
N ASP A 358 1.03 -10.82 -11.09
CA ASP A 358 1.67 -10.80 -9.77
C ASP A 358 1.65 -12.16 -9.06
N GLY A 359 1.08 -13.19 -9.71
CA GLY A 359 0.97 -14.56 -9.19
C GLY A 359 -0.25 -14.80 -8.31
N HIS A 360 -1.00 -13.74 -7.95
CA HIS A 360 -2.02 -13.80 -6.90
C HIS A 360 -3.33 -13.07 -7.23
N SER A 361 -3.38 -12.31 -8.32
CA SER A 361 -4.54 -11.44 -8.64
C SER A 361 -5.23 -11.83 -9.95
N ALA A 362 -6.56 -11.83 -9.92
CA ALA A 362 -7.42 -12.01 -11.09
C ALA A 362 -8.74 -11.25 -10.95
N GLU A 363 -9.37 -10.95 -12.08
CA GLU A 363 -10.77 -10.56 -12.13
C GLU A 363 -11.60 -11.83 -12.12
N ILE A 364 -12.39 -12.03 -11.06
CA ILE A 364 -13.26 -13.20 -10.92
C ILE A 364 -14.71 -12.76 -11.19
N ASP A 365 -15.41 -13.51 -12.03
CA ASP A 365 -16.85 -13.35 -12.16
C ASP A 365 -17.53 -13.89 -10.91
N LEU A 366 -18.23 -13.03 -10.16
CA LEU A 366 -18.87 -13.41 -8.90
C LEU A 366 -20.06 -14.36 -9.09
N LYS A 367 -20.66 -14.41 -10.29
CA LYS A 367 -21.79 -15.28 -10.60
C LYS A 367 -21.30 -16.65 -11.05
N THR A 368 -20.36 -16.70 -12.00
CA THR A 368 -19.85 -17.98 -12.51
C THR A 368 -18.71 -18.56 -11.68
N LYS A 369 -18.12 -17.75 -10.77
CA LYS A 369 -16.98 -18.12 -9.92
C LYS A 369 -15.74 -18.52 -10.73
N THR A 370 -15.58 -17.98 -11.93
CA THR A 370 -14.45 -18.26 -12.84
C THR A 370 -13.60 -17.02 -13.06
N ILE A 371 -12.32 -17.24 -13.38
CA ILE A 371 -11.39 -16.16 -13.77
C ILE A 371 -11.83 -15.62 -15.14
N LYS A 372 -12.05 -14.29 -15.23
CA LYS A 372 -12.22 -13.56 -16.49
C LYS A 372 -10.88 -13.28 -17.15
N ARG A 373 -9.94 -12.76 -16.37
CA ARG A 373 -8.56 -12.47 -16.79
C ARG A 373 -7.65 -12.31 -15.59
N LYS A 374 -6.35 -12.56 -15.82
CA LYS A 374 -5.28 -12.22 -14.88
C LYS A 374 -4.94 -10.74 -14.96
N LEU A 375 -4.48 -10.21 -13.84
CA LEU A 375 -4.01 -8.83 -13.69
C LEU A 375 -2.97 -8.78 -12.59
N ALA A 376 -2.27 -7.67 -12.44
CA ALA A 376 -1.31 -7.51 -11.36
C ALA A 376 -1.62 -6.30 -10.48
N SER A 377 -1.40 -6.43 -9.17
CA SER A 377 -1.37 -5.29 -8.26
C SER A 377 -0.12 -4.48 -8.51
N VAL A 378 -0.30 -3.18 -8.79
CA VAL A 378 0.81 -2.23 -8.89
C VAL A 378 1.58 -2.17 -7.58
N LEU A 379 0.91 -2.31 -6.43
CA LEU A 379 1.56 -2.28 -5.12
C LEU A 379 2.42 -3.53 -4.88
N LEU A 380 1.92 -4.73 -5.18
CA LEU A 380 2.70 -5.97 -5.04
C LEU A 380 3.91 -5.97 -5.98
N LEU A 381 3.72 -5.56 -7.23
CA LEU A 381 4.81 -5.45 -8.19
C LEU A 381 5.85 -4.40 -7.79
N SER A 382 5.43 -3.32 -7.12
CA SER A 382 6.33 -2.21 -6.76
C SER A 382 7.07 -2.42 -5.44
N GLN A 383 6.52 -3.21 -4.52
CA GLN A 383 7.02 -3.37 -3.17
C GLN A 383 8.53 -3.75 -3.11
N PRO A 384 9.05 -4.70 -3.92
CA PRO A 384 10.48 -5.00 -3.90
C PRO A 384 11.35 -3.79 -4.25
N SER A 385 10.93 -2.97 -5.20
CA SER A 385 11.64 -1.74 -5.58
C SER A 385 11.56 -0.67 -4.49
N MET A 386 10.42 -0.55 -3.80
CA MET A 386 10.26 0.39 -2.67
C MET A 386 11.22 0.03 -1.53
N ILE A 387 11.33 -1.26 -1.21
CA ILE A 387 12.27 -1.75 -0.20
C ILE A 387 13.72 -1.46 -0.63
N GLN A 388 14.06 -1.69 -1.90
CA GLN A 388 15.40 -1.40 -2.41
C GLN A 388 15.72 0.10 -2.41
N PHE A 389 14.76 0.95 -2.77
CA PHE A 389 14.90 2.41 -2.67
C PHE A 389 15.20 2.84 -1.24
N ALA A 390 14.42 2.33 -0.28
CA ALA A 390 14.60 2.64 1.12
C ALA A 390 15.95 2.18 1.67
N ARG A 391 16.34 0.95 1.34
CA ARG A 391 17.67 0.43 1.69
C ARG A 391 18.79 1.25 1.06
N LYS A 392 18.67 1.63 -0.21
CA LYS A 392 19.69 2.42 -0.90
C LYS A 392 19.86 3.80 -0.25
N MET A 393 18.75 4.49 0.05
CA MET A 393 18.74 5.76 0.78
C MET A 393 19.40 5.62 2.16
N HIS A 394 19.00 4.60 2.92
CA HIS A 394 19.53 4.36 4.26
C HIS A 394 21.03 4.01 4.25
N ASN A 395 21.48 3.17 3.32
CA ASN A 395 22.88 2.78 3.16
C ASN A 395 23.78 3.97 2.83
N LYS A 396 23.23 5.03 2.22
CA LYS A 396 23.92 6.30 1.98
C LYS A 396 23.79 7.29 3.15
N GLY A 397 23.19 6.89 4.28
CA GLY A 397 23.01 7.72 5.48
C GLY A 397 21.76 8.63 5.46
N GLY A 398 20.88 8.43 4.48
CA GLY A 398 19.69 9.24 4.28
C GLY A 398 18.47 8.83 5.12
N PHE A 399 17.36 9.55 4.94
CA PHE A 399 16.07 9.32 5.59
C PHE A 399 14.93 9.23 4.55
N ILE A 400 13.82 8.60 4.96
CA ILE A 400 12.56 8.53 4.21
C ILE A 400 11.41 8.90 5.15
#